data_AF-A0ABD5TYR3-F1
#
_entry.id   AF-A0ABD5TYR3-F1
#
_cell.length_a   1.000
_cell.length_b   1.000
_cell.length_c   1.000
_cell.angle_alpha   90.00
_cell.angle_beta   90.00
_cell.angle_gamma   90.00
#
_symmetry.space_group_name_H-M   'P 1'
#
loop_
_entity.id
_entity.type
_entity.pdbx_description
1 polymer ?
#
loop_
_entity_poly.entity_id
_entity_poly.type
_entity_poly.pdbx_seq_one_letter_code
_entity_poly.pdbx_strand_id
1 'polypeptide(L)'
;MEDLPITLSRCNVFTNRKLDIERPIPVVPKSHDRALNEKQLVDYKDRRVRFLSWLLKVGKTPEKAEGYSPYTVYSTAYRTARFDLWLWEQKNEYRYPPQSDDAAAYMDWLAFSDKSQVMKGKAQEGLQHLSKWLHHEYGYDEWEFEYSFDGSGGNHQPQDFLTREERRAIRQAALNEGNIPAYDSLSAEECNRWKLYISNALGKPYDEVTRDDWGEVNGWEITSLVWTSLDAGLRPNEVRNARTEWVDTKNGILRIPKDESSKNEGNWTVSLTERTATALSRLLLS
;
A
#
# COMPACT_ATOMS: atom_id res chain seq x y z
N MET A 1 23.97 7.70 -14.36
CA MET A 1 22.88 8.08 -13.43
C MET A 1 21.63 7.46 -13.98
N GLU A 2 21.07 6.45 -13.32
CA GLU A 2 19.80 5.85 -13.74
C GLU A 2 18.72 6.93 -13.57
N ASP A 3 18.17 7.42 -14.68
CA ASP A 3 17.16 8.46 -14.61
C ASP A 3 15.90 7.88 -13.96
N LEU A 4 15.46 8.48 -12.85
CA LEU A 4 14.26 8.02 -12.14
C LEU A 4 13.03 8.28 -13.04
N PRO A 5 11.97 7.44 -12.95
CA PRO A 5 10.78 7.67 -13.76
C PRO A 5 10.23 9.07 -13.49
N ILE A 6 9.76 9.75 -14.53
CA ILE A 6 9.11 11.06 -14.38
C ILE A 6 7.81 10.81 -13.61
N THR A 7 7.68 11.39 -12.43
CA THR A 7 6.51 11.22 -11.57
C THR A 7 5.68 12.48 -11.53
N LEU A 8 4.40 12.30 -11.21
CA LEU A 8 3.44 13.38 -11.07
C LEU A 8 3.86 14.41 -10.00
N SER A 9 4.44 13.97 -8.88
CA SER A 9 4.99 14.87 -7.85
C SER A 9 6.08 15.83 -8.35
N ARG A 10 6.71 15.53 -9.50
CA ARG A 10 7.72 16.37 -10.15
C ARG A 10 7.14 17.24 -11.28
N CYS A 11 5.82 17.22 -11.47
CA CYS A 11 5.11 18.04 -12.44
C CYS A 11 4.41 19.21 -11.74
N ASN A 12 4.44 20.40 -12.34
CA ASN A 12 3.84 21.63 -11.79
C ASN A 12 2.29 21.64 -11.75
N VAL A 13 1.64 20.48 -11.90
CA VAL A 13 0.19 20.35 -12.14
C VAL A 13 -0.58 19.94 -10.87
N PHE A 14 0.10 19.81 -9.72
CA PHE A 14 -0.46 19.14 -8.54
C PHE A 14 -1.31 20.01 -7.60
N THR A 15 -2.48 19.44 -7.28
CA THR A 15 -3.53 19.93 -6.37
C THR A 15 -3.39 19.36 -4.97
N ASN A 16 -4.05 20.00 -3.98
CA ASN A 16 -4.07 19.81 -2.52
C ASN A 16 -4.20 18.38 -1.91
N ARG A 17 -4.14 17.28 -2.67
CA ARG A 17 -4.16 15.91 -2.11
C ARG A 17 -2.75 15.44 -1.77
N LYS A 18 -2.53 14.98 -0.53
CA LYS A 18 -1.27 14.33 -0.12
C LYS A 18 -1.06 13.06 -0.94
N LEU A 19 -0.05 13.07 -1.81
CA LEU A 19 0.42 11.88 -2.52
C LEU A 19 1.27 11.02 -1.58
N ASP A 20 1.19 9.70 -1.73
CA ASP A 20 2.06 8.77 -1.01
C ASP A 20 3.49 8.92 -1.55
N ILE A 21 4.41 9.35 -0.68
CA ILE A 21 5.82 9.61 -1.04
C ILE A 21 6.52 8.29 -1.40
N GLU A 22 6.10 7.16 -0.80
CA GLU A 22 6.67 5.84 -1.07
C GLU A 22 6.20 5.26 -2.40
N ARG A 23 5.06 5.74 -2.92
CA ARG A 23 4.43 5.23 -4.16
C ARG A 23 4.11 6.38 -5.11
N PRO A 24 5.14 7.04 -5.68
CA PRO A 24 4.92 8.14 -6.59
C PRO A 24 4.29 7.65 -7.88
N ILE A 25 3.30 8.37 -8.39
CA ILE A 25 2.58 7.99 -9.62
C ILE A 25 3.49 8.25 -10.83
N PRO A 26 3.87 7.21 -11.61
CA PRO A 26 4.75 7.38 -12.76
C PRO A 26 3.97 7.96 -13.94
N VAL A 27 4.46 9.05 -14.52
CA VAL A 27 3.99 9.62 -15.79
C VAL A 27 4.58 8.85 -16.97
N VAL A 28 5.84 8.44 -16.88
CA VAL A 28 6.46 7.52 -17.85
C VAL A 28 7.24 6.49 -17.04
N PRO A 29 6.86 5.20 -17.07
CA PRO A 29 7.57 4.16 -16.33
C PRO A 29 8.96 3.93 -16.90
N LYS A 30 9.92 3.51 -16.06
CA LYS A 30 11.25 3.10 -16.51
C LYS A 30 11.22 1.99 -17.58
N SER A 31 10.17 1.17 -17.61
CA SER A 31 10.02 0.12 -18.63
C SER A 31 9.85 0.65 -20.07
N HIS A 32 9.67 1.96 -20.24
CA HIS A 32 9.58 2.63 -21.55
C HIS A 32 10.92 3.24 -21.99
N ASP A 33 12.00 2.98 -21.24
CA ASP A 33 13.31 3.47 -21.61
C ASP A 33 13.67 3.02 -23.03
N ARG A 34 14.13 3.96 -23.85
CA ARG A 34 14.46 3.79 -25.28
C ARG A 34 13.31 3.40 -26.21
N ALA A 35 12.08 3.29 -25.73
CA ALA A 35 10.92 3.04 -26.59
C ALA A 35 10.50 4.28 -27.41
N LEU A 36 10.85 5.48 -26.92
CA LEU A 36 10.45 6.76 -27.50
C LEU A 36 11.68 7.60 -27.83
N ASN A 37 11.63 8.32 -28.96
CA ASN A 37 12.55 9.41 -29.20
C ASN A 37 12.17 10.64 -28.36
N GLU A 38 13.04 11.66 -28.32
CA GLU A 38 12.85 12.87 -27.51
C GLU A 38 11.50 13.57 -27.76
N LYS A 39 11.11 13.73 -29.03
CA LYS A 39 9.85 14.43 -29.38
C LYS A 39 8.62 13.63 -28.96
N GLN A 40 8.65 12.32 -29.18
CA GLN A 40 7.58 11.41 -28.75
C GLN A 40 7.47 11.35 -27.24
N LEU A 41 8.60 11.36 -26.51
CA LEU A 41 8.61 11.39 -25.05
C LEU A 41 7.97 12.68 -24.50
N VAL A 42 8.22 13.83 -25.12
CA VAL A 42 7.60 15.10 -24.73
C VAL A 42 6.08 15.07 -24.92
N ASP A 43 5.60 14.62 -26.09
CA ASP A 43 4.16 14.50 -26.36
C ASP A 43 3.51 13.48 -25.41
N TYR A 44 4.06 12.27 -25.30
CA TYR A 44 3.53 11.22 -24.44
C TYR A 44 3.44 11.67 -22.97
N LYS A 45 4.47 12.36 -22.48
CA LYS A 45 4.49 12.93 -21.14
C LYS A 45 3.35 13.93 -20.94
N ASP A 46 3.14 14.87 -21.87
CA ASP A 46 2.06 15.87 -21.76
C ASP A 46 0.69 15.18 -21.67
N ARG A 47 0.43 14.25 -22.58
CA ARG A 47 -0.82 13.48 -22.62
C ARG A 47 -1.07 12.72 -21.33
N ARG A 48 -0.04 12.03 -20.81
CA ARG A 48 -0.13 11.28 -19.57
C ARG A 48 -0.30 12.15 -18.33
N VAL A 49 0.34 13.32 -18.27
CA VAL A 49 0.11 14.26 -17.17
C VAL A 49 -1.35 14.69 -17.12
N ARG A 50 -1.95 15.02 -18.28
CA ARG A 50 -3.37 15.42 -18.35
C ARG A 50 -4.29 14.30 -17.88
N PHE A 51 -4.14 13.11 -18.45
CA PHE A 51 -4.94 11.93 -18.10
C PHE A 51 -4.87 11.60 -16.60
N LEU A 52 -3.66 11.44 -16.05
CA LEU A 52 -3.50 11.05 -14.65
C LEU A 52 -3.93 12.16 -13.68
N SER A 53 -3.73 13.42 -14.05
CA SER A 53 -4.22 14.55 -13.27
C SER A 53 -5.75 14.61 -13.25
N TRP A 54 -6.38 14.34 -14.39
CA TRP A 54 -7.84 14.24 -14.49
C TRP A 54 -8.38 13.11 -13.60
N LEU A 55 -7.76 11.92 -13.63
CA LEU A 55 -8.14 10.82 -12.75
C LEU A 55 -8.06 11.19 -11.27
N LEU A 56 -7.03 11.93 -10.84
CA LEU A 56 -6.86 12.33 -9.44
C LEU A 56 -7.82 13.42 -8.99
N LYS A 57 -8.25 14.30 -9.90
CA LYS A 57 -9.09 15.45 -9.58
C LYS A 57 -10.57 15.12 -9.69
N VAL A 58 -11.00 14.49 -10.78
CA VAL A 58 -12.43 14.34 -11.11
C VAL A 58 -12.81 13.00 -11.75
N GLY A 59 -11.86 12.15 -12.13
CA GLY A 59 -12.17 11.00 -13.00
C GLY A 59 -13.07 9.90 -12.40
N LYS A 60 -13.23 9.84 -11.08
CA LYS A 60 -14.07 8.81 -10.44
C LYS A 60 -15.55 9.15 -10.62
N THR A 61 -15.93 10.35 -10.22
CA THR A 61 -17.30 10.89 -10.28
C THR A 61 -17.21 12.31 -10.84
N PRO A 62 -17.07 12.49 -12.18
CA PRO A 62 -16.81 13.79 -12.80
C PRO A 62 -17.85 14.85 -12.44
N GLU A 63 -19.12 14.48 -12.38
CA GLU A 63 -20.25 15.34 -12.03
C GLU A 63 -20.22 15.84 -10.58
N LYS A 64 -19.46 15.18 -9.70
CA LYS A 64 -19.22 15.60 -8.31
C LYS A 64 -17.81 16.15 -8.08
N ALA A 65 -17.04 16.36 -9.15
CA ALA A 65 -15.63 16.71 -9.08
C ALA A 65 -14.81 15.79 -8.14
N GLU A 66 -15.11 14.49 -8.16
CA GLU A 66 -14.47 13.51 -7.29
C GLU A 66 -13.47 12.66 -8.10
N GLY A 67 -12.18 12.75 -7.76
CA GLY A 67 -11.15 11.92 -8.37
C GLY A 67 -10.87 10.62 -7.63
N TYR A 68 -10.25 9.67 -8.32
CA TYR A 68 -9.80 8.39 -7.78
C TYR A 68 -8.73 8.56 -6.69
N SER A 69 -8.56 7.51 -5.87
CA SER A 69 -7.50 7.46 -4.86
C SER A 69 -6.11 7.52 -5.52
N PRO A 70 -5.08 8.09 -4.85
CA PRO A 70 -3.71 8.07 -5.36
C PRO A 70 -3.21 6.67 -5.75
N TYR A 71 -3.57 5.64 -4.98
CA TYR A 71 -3.19 4.26 -5.27
C TYR A 71 -3.87 3.70 -6.52
N THR A 72 -5.14 4.05 -6.76
CA THR A 72 -5.85 3.67 -7.99
C THR A 72 -5.16 4.30 -9.19
N VAL A 73 -4.83 5.59 -9.13
CA VAL A 73 -4.15 6.28 -10.23
C VAL A 73 -2.72 5.77 -10.44
N TYR A 74 -1.97 5.49 -9.38
CA TYR A 74 -0.68 4.80 -9.44
C TYR A 74 -0.79 3.47 -10.21
N SER A 75 -1.80 2.66 -9.88
CA SER A 75 -2.00 1.36 -10.53
C SER A 75 -2.42 1.52 -11.99
N THR A 76 -3.35 2.44 -12.29
CA THR A 76 -3.81 2.75 -13.66
C THR A 76 -2.67 3.28 -14.52
N ALA A 77 -1.78 4.11 -13.95
CA ALA A 77 -0.61 4.64 -14.64
C ALA A 77 0.29 3.52 -15.23
N TYR A 78 0.55 2.46 -14.47
CA TYR A 78 1.33 1.32 -15.00
C TYR A 78 0.55 0.45 -15.99
N ARG A 79 -0.77 0.32 -15.82
CA ARG A 79 -1.61 -0.52 -16.69
C ARG A 79 -1.75 0.09 -18.08
N THR A 80 -2.11 1.37 -18.13
CA THR A 80 -2.27 2.13 -19.38
C THR A 80 -0.94 2.28 -20.11
N ALA A 81 0.16 2.55 -19.40
CA ALA A 81 1.49 2.57 -20.02
C ALA A 81 1.90 1.24 -20.65
N ARG A 82 1.60 0.11 -19.99
CA ARG A 82 1.87 -1.22 -20.58
C ARG A 82 1.06 -1.48 -21.84
N PHE A 83 -0.17 -0.96 -21.89
CA PHE A 83 -0.98 -1.01 -23.10
C PHE A 83 -0.39 -0.12 -24.21
N ASP A 84 -0.02 1.12 -23.90
CA ASP A 84 0.59 2.04 -24.86
C ASP A 84 1.87 1.43 -25.47
N LEU A 85 2.76 0.88 -24.63
CA LEU A 85 3.97 0.22 -25.08
C LEU A 85 3.69 -0.99 -25.97
N TRP A 86 2.74 -1.85 -25.56
CA TRP A 86 2.31 -2.98 -26.38
C TRP A 86 1.79 -2.52 -27.75
N LEU A 87 1.00 -1.45 -27.77
CA LEU A 87 0.45 -0.91 -29.02
C LEU A 87 1.58 -0.44 -29.95
N TRP A 88 2.57 0.28 -29.42
CA TRP A 88 3.70 0.74 -30.21
C TRP A 88 4.55 -0.40 -30.75
N GLU A 89 4.72 -1.47 -29.97
CA GLU A 89 5.41 -2.69 -30.43
C GLU A 89 4.62 -3.39 -31.55
N GLN A 90 3.29 -3.53 -31.41
CA GLN A 90 2.45 -4.19 -32.43
C GLN A 90 2.38 -3.41 -33.74
N LYS A 91 2.36 -2.08 -33.67
CA LYS A 91 2.26 -1.20 -34.86
C LYS A 91 3.63 -0.78 -35.39
N ASN A 92 4.70 -1.03 -34.62
CA ASN A 92 6.05 -0.55 -34.88
C ASN A 92 6.11 0.99 -35.07
N GLU A 93 5.28 1.72 -34.33
CA GLU A 93 5.20 3.18 -34.38
C GLU A 93 4.67 3.79 -33.07
N TYR A 94 5.08 5.03 -32.76
CA TYR A 94 4.46 5.79 -31.68
C TYR A 94 3.07 6.26 -32.09
N ARG A 95 2.06 5.92 -31.30
CA ARG A 95 0.67 6.29 -31.53
C ARG A 95 0.01 6.77 -30.24
N TYR A 96 -0.64 7.93 -30.32
CA TYR A 96 -1.48 8.47 -29.24
C TYR A 96 -2.49 9.51 -29.81
N PRO A 97 -3.75 9.54 -29.33
CA PRO A 97 -4.37 8.58 -28.44
C PRO A 97 -4.66 7.24 -29.13
N PRO A 98 -4.72 6.13 -28.37
CA PRO A 98 -5.20 4.84 -28.88
C PRO A 98 -6.68 4.91 -29.28
N GLN A 99 -7.07 4.07 -30.23
CA GLN A 99 -8.47 3.93 -30.68
C GLN A 99 -9.16 2.72 -30.04
N SER A 100 -10.49 2.62 -30.20
CA SER A 100 -11.27 1.48 -29.70
C SER A 100 -10.76 0.14 -30.25
N ASP A 101 -10.41 0.08 -31.53
CA ASP A 101 -9.87 -1.14 -32.15
C ASP A 101 -8.51 -1.56 -31.55
N ASP A 102 -7.69 -0.58 -31.16
CA ASP A 102 -6.42 -0.85 -30.48
C ASP A 102 -6.67 -1.47 -29.09
N ALA A 103 -7.67 -0.97 -28.37
CA ALA A 103 -8.07 -1.46 -27.06
C ALA A 103 -8.70 -2.86 -27.14
N ALA A 104 -9.55 -3.11 -28.15
CA ALA A 104 -10.14 -4.42 -28.43
C ALA A 104 -9.05 -5.45 -28.75
N ALA A 105 -8.12 -5.13 -29.66
CA ALA A 105 -7.01 -6.00 -30.01
C ALA A 105 -6.12 -6.36 -28.80
N TYR A 106 -5.93 -5.40 -27.86
CA TYR A 106 -5.22 -5.68 -26.62
C TYR A 106 -5.98 -6.64 -25.71
N MET A 107 -7.31 -6.50 -25.60
CA MET A 107 -8.14 -7.42 -24.82
C MET A 107 -8.15 -8.82 -25.41
N ASP A 108 -8.19 -8.95 -26.73
CA ASP A 108 -8.09 -10.23 -27.42
C ASP A 108 -6.74 -10.91 -27.12
N TRP A 109 -5.64 -10.20 -27.34
CA TRP A 109 -4.31 -10.70 -27.00
C TRP A 109 -4.21 -11.11 -25.52
N LEU A 110 -4.80 -10.31 -24.63
CA LEU A 110 -4.78 -10.57 -23.20
C LEU A 110 -5.60 -11.81 -22.83
N ALA A 111 -6.72 -12.06 -23.52
CA ALA A 111 -7.57 -13.23 -23.34
C ALA A 111 -6.78 -14.53 -23.52
N PHE A 112 -5.91 -14.58 -24.54
CA PHE A 112 -5.05 -15.75 -24.85
C PHE A 112 -3.73 -15.81 -24.07
N SER A 113 -3.40 -14.78 -23.27
CA SER A 113 -2.17 -14.78 -22.47
C SER A 113 -2.26 -15.64 -21.20
N ASP A 114 -1.11 -16.13 -20.70
CA ASP A 114 -0.98 -16.90 -19.45
C ASP A 114 -1.16 -16.05 -18.15
N LYS A 115 -1.62 -14.81 -18.28
CA LYS A 115 -1.82 -13.92 -17.13
C LYS A 115 -3.01 -14.38 -16.28
N SER A 116 -2.97 -14.11 -14.98
CA SER A 116 -4.09 -14.44 -14.09
C SER A 116 -5.35 -13.62 -14.46
N GLN A 117 -6.54 -14.17 -14.20
CA GLN A 117 -7.82 -13.47 -14.41
C GLN A 117 -7.84 -12.10 -13.73
N VAL A 118 -7.30 -12.02 -12.50
CA VAL A 118 -7.14 -10.76 -11.77
C VAL A 118 -6.33 -9.75 -12.55
N MET A 119 -5.18 -10.16 -13.11
CA MET A 119 -4.36 -9.26 -13.91
C MET A 119 -5.09 -8.81 -15.18
N LYS A 120 -5.85 -9.70 -15.82
CA LYS A 120 -6.65 -9.38 -17.01
C LYS A 120 -7.73 -8.35 -16.70
N GLY A 121 -8.55 -8.60 -15.67
CA GLY A 121 -9.59 -7.66 -15.22
C GLY A 121 -9.03 -6.32 -14.76
N LYS A 122 -7.88 -6.31 -14.10
CA LYS A 122 -7.21 -5.06 -13.72
C LYS A 122 -6.65 -4.27 -14.91
N ALA A 123 -6.21 -4.94 -15.97
CA ALA A 123 -5.84 -4.25 -17.20
C ALA A 123 -7.06 -3.66 -17.90
N GLN A 124 -8.17 -4.41 -17.98
CA GLN A 124 -9.44 -3.94 -18.51
C GLN A 124 -9.98 -2.71 -17.76
N GLU A 125 -9.98 -2.72 -16.42
CA GLU A 125 -10.33 -1.56 -15.59
C GLU A 125 -9.44 -0.34 -15.92
N GLY A 126 -8.15 -0.56 -16.20
CA GLY A 126 -7.24 0.49 -16.63
C GLY A 126 -7.61 1.11 -17.98
N LEU A 127 -8.02 0.29 -18.95
CA LEU A 127 -8.48 0.77 -20.26
C LEU A 127 -9.82 1.48 -20.18
N GLN A 128 -10.73 1.04 -19.31
CA GLN A 128 -11.99 1.74 -19.05
C GLN A 128 -11.75 3.16 -18.50
N HIS A 129 -10.77 3.33 -17.60
CA HIS A 129 -10.37 4.67 -17.15
C HIS A 129 -9.85 5.55 -18.28
N LEU A 130 -9.06 4.98 -19.20
CA LEU A 130 -8.53 5.69 -20.36
C LEU A 130 -9.64 6.08 -21.34
N SER A 131 -10.51 5.13 -21.70
CA SER A 131 -11.73 5.34 -22.49
C SER A 131 -12.58 6.49 -21.95
N LYS A 132 -12.90 6.45 -20.64
CA LYS A 132 -13.68 7.49 -19.96
C LYS A 132 -13.03 8.88 -20.07
N TRP A 133 -11.70 8.95 -19.95
CA TRP A 133 -10.98 10.22 -20.12
C TRP A 133 -10.99 10.69 -21.56
N LEU A 134 -10.80 9.80 -22.54
CA LEU A 134 -10.83 10.14 -23.96
C LEU A 134 -12.21 10.64 -24.40
N HIS A 135 -13.27 10.01 -23.89
CA HIS A 135 -14.64 10.48 -24.07
C HIS A 135 -14.81 11.89 -23.48
N HIS A 136 -14.38 12.10 -22.23
CA HIS A 136 -14.49 13.39 -21.56
C HIS A 136 -13.72 14.53 -22.27
N GLU A 137 -12.48 14.28 -22.66
CA GLU A 137 -11.58 15.31 -23.20
C GLU A 137 -11.82 15.57 -24.69
N TYR A 138 -12.16 14.54 -25.47
CA TYR A 138 -12.21 14.62 -26.94
C TYR A 138 -13.56 14.22 -27.55
N GLY A 139 -14.53 13.76 -26.74
CA GLY A 139 -15.85 13.34 -27.22
C GLY A 139 -15.85 12.03 -28.00
N TYR A 140 -14.84 11.17 -27.81
CA TYR A 140 -14.78 9.85 -28.45
C TYR A 140 -15.83 8.90 -27.89
N ASP A 141 -16.31 7.96 -28.70
CA ASP A 141 -17.17 6.88 -28.21
C ASP A 141 -16.44 6.07 -27.14
N GLU A 142 -17.17 5.71 -26.08
CA GLU A 142 -16.63 4.83 -25.04
C GLU A 142 -16.37 3.44 -25.62
N TRP A 143 -15.24 2.85 -25.21
CA TRP A 143 -14.83 1.53 -25.68
C TRP A 143 -15.72 0.43 -25.10
N GLU A 144 -16.23 -0.41 -25.99
CA GLU A 144 -16.93 -1.65 -25.67
C GLU A 144 -15.98 -2.84 -25.82
N PHE A 145 -16.06 -3.81 -24.89
CA PHE A 145 -15.19 -5.00 -24.89
C PHE A 145 -16.02 -6.27 -24.97
N GLU A 146 -15.63 -7.20 -25.84
CA GLU A 146 -16.30 -8.50 -25.97
C GLU A 146 -16.09 -9.39 -24.74
N TYR A 147 -14.88 -9.36 -24.17
CA TYR A 147 -14.53 -10.14 -22.99
C TYR A 147 -14.78 -9.36 -21.70
N SER A 148 -15.23 -10.07 -20.66
CA SER A 148 -15.28 -9.57 -19.28
C SER A 148 -14.40 -10.46 -18.40
N PHE A 149 -13.37 -9.88 -17.80
CA PHE A 149 -12.44 -10.63 -16.94
C PHE A 149 -12.74 -10.39 -15.46
N ASP A 150 -12.64 -11.44 -14.65
CA ASP A 150 -12.81 -11.31 -13.20
C ASP A 150 -11.55 -10.69 -12.55
N GLY A 151 -11.64 -9.38 -12.30
CA GLY A 151 -10.62 -8.61 -11.60
C GLY A 151 -10.68 -8.70 -10.07
N SER A 152 -11.66 -9.40 -9.49
CA SER A 152 -11.92 -9.40 -8.04
C SER A 152 -11.04 -10.38 -7.25
N GLY A 153 -10.49 -11.39 -7.93
CA GLY A 153 -9.70 -12.45 -7.30
C GLY A 153 -10.62 -13.42 -6.55
N GLY A 154 -11.04 -14.48 -7.25
CA GLY A 154 -12.06 -15.43 -6.82
C GLY A 154 -11.80 -16.27 -5.56
N ASN A 155 -10.91 -15.86 -4.64
CA ASN A 155 -10.77 -16.52 -3.32
C ASN A 155 -11.26 -15.59 -2.21
N HIS A 156 -12.56 -15.65 -1.93
CA HIS A 156 -13.14 -15.04 -0.73
C HIS A 156 -12.85 -15.84 0.54
N GLN A 157 -12.19 -17.01 0.43
CA GLN A 157 -11.74 -17.80 1.56
C GLN A 157 -10.21 -17.70 1.71
N PRO A 158 -9.68 -17.42 2.92
CA PRO A 158 -8.25 -17.53 3.18
C PRO A 158 -7.82 -18.97 2.90
N GLN A 159 -6.88 -19.18 1.97
CA GLN A 159 -6.36 -20.52 1.69
C GLN A 159 -5.63 -21.14 2.88
N ASP A 160 -5.12 -20.30 3.77
CA ASP A 160 -4.35 -20.69 4.94
C ASP A 160 -4.60 -19.65 6.05
N PHE A 161 -5.10 -20.10 7.19
CA PHE A 161 -5.38 -19.25 8.34
C PHE A 161 -4.89 -19.91 9.62
N LEU A 162 -4.40 -19.10 10.56
CA LEU A 162 -3.93 -19.60 11.84
C LEU A 162 -5.07 -20.25 12.63
N THR A 163 -4.88 -21.52 12.97
CA THR A 163 -5.69 -22.30 13.91
C THR A 163 -5.63 -21.70 15.32
N ARG A 164 -6.49 -22.18 16.23
CA ARG A 164 -6.50 -21.69 17.63
C ARG A 164 -5.20 -22.03 18.34
N GLU A 165 -4.66 -23.21 18.07
CA GLU A 165 -3.41 -23.74 18.61
C GLU A 165 -2.22 -22.91 18.14
N GLU A 166 -2.15 -22.60 16.84
CA GLU A 166 -1.08 -21.75 16.28
C GLU A 166 -1.16 -20.32 16.81
N ARG A 167 -2.36 -19.73 16.90
CA ARG A 167 -2.53 -18.41 17.53
C ARG A 167 -2.08 -18.42 18.99
N ARG A 168 -2.34 -19.50 19.74
CA ARG A 168 -1.86 -19.65 21.13
C ARG A 168 -0.34 -19.74 21.17
N ALA A 169 0.27 -20.52 20.29
CA ALA A 169 1.73 -20.64 20.21
C ALA A 169 2.39 -19.30 19.87
N ILE A 170 1.86 -18.57 18.89
CA ILE A 170 2.34 -17.23 18.51
C ILE A 170 2.21 -16.25 19.67
N ARG A 171 1.06 -16.22 20.36
CA ARG A 171 0.89 -15.36 21.54
C ARG A 171 1.90 -15.69 22.64
N GLN A 172 2.20 -16.97 22.85
CA GLN A 172 3.18 -17.40 23.85
C GLN A 172 4.61 -17.03 23.46
N ALA A 173 4.97 -17.20 22.19
CA ALA A 173 6.28 -16.78 21.69
C ALA A 173 6.46 -15.27 21.85
N ALA A 174 5.47 -14.47 21.42
CA ALA A 174 5.51 -13.01 21.54
C ALA A 174 5.57 -12.50 23.00
N LEU A 175 5.09 -13.27 23.98
CA LEU A 175 5.22 -12.95 25.40
C LEU A 175 6.64 -13.19 25.93
N ASN A 176 7.37 -14.11 25.32
CA ASN A 176 8.74 -14.43 25.68
C ASN A 176 9.75 -13.54 24.94
N GLU A 177 9.35 -12.95 23.81
CA GLU A 177 10.14 -11.97 23.09
C GLU A 177 10.28 -10.66 23.88
N GLY A 178 11.50 -10.10 23.91
CA GLY A 178 11.79 -8.87 24.66
C GLY A 178 11.91 -9.05 26.18
N ASN A 179 11.80 -10.29 26.71
CA ASN A 179 12.12 -10.55 28.11
C ASN A 179 13.64 -10.47 28.32
N ILE A 180 14.06 -9.48 29.10
CA ILE A 180 15.45 -9.35 29.54
C ILE A 180 15.58 -10.09 30.88
N PRO A 181 16.58 -10.98 31.04
CA PRO A 181 16.84 -11.62 32.32
C PRO A 181 17.19 -10.58 33.38
N ALA A 182 16.81 -10.85 34.64
CA ALA A 182 17.12 -9.98 35.76
C ALA A 182 18.65 -9.78 35.85
N TYR A 183 19.10 -8.54 36.05
CA TYR A 183 20.54 -8.20 36.11
C TYR A 183 21.32 -9.15 37.05
N ASP A 184 20.78 -9.44 38.23
CA ASP A 184 21.41 -10.30 39.25
C ASP A 184 21.47 -11.78 38.88
N SER A 185 20.77 -12.20 37.82
CA SER A 185 20.78 -13.58 37.35
C SER A 185 21.83 -13.85 36.26
N LEU A 186 22.55 -12.82 35.81
CA LEU A 186 23.52 -12.89 34.72
C LEU A 186 24.95 -12.97 35.21
N SER A 187 25.76 -13.80 34.54
CA SER A 187 27.23 -13.71 34.62
C SER A 187 27.75 -12.41 33.97
N ALA A 188 29.01 -12.05 34.24
CA ALA A 188 29.63 -10.86 33.65
C ALA A 188 29.63 -10.88 32.10
N GLU A 189 29.84 -12.06 31.50
CA GLU A 189 29.82 -12.26 30.05
C GLU A 189 28.40 -12.13 29.47
N GLU A 190 27.39 -12.65 30.18
CA GLU A 190 25.98 -12.48 29.81
C GLU A 190 25.53 -11.03 29.94
N CYS A 191 25.92 -10.35 31.02
CA CYS A 191 25.64 -8.94 31.24
C CYS A 191 26.17 -8.08 30.09
N ASN A 192 27.43 -8.30 29.66
CA ASN A 192 28.02 -7.56 28.53
C ASN A 192 27.28 -7.78 27.21
N ARG A 193 26.72 -8.98 26.97
CA ARG A 193 25.89 -9.26 25.79
C ARG A 193 24.56 -8.50 25.84
N TRP A 194 23.90 -8.48 27.00
CA TRP A 194 22.63 -7.77 27.18
C TRP A 194 22.77 -6.25 27.20
N LYS A 195 23.91 -5.70 27.65
CA LYS A 195 24.20 -4.26 27.55
C LYS A 195 24.05 -3.72 26.13
N LEU A 196 24.46 -4.48 25.11
CA LEU A 196 24.33 -4.06 23.72
C LEU A 196 22.86 -3.99 23.28
N TYR A 197 22.05 -4.97 23.70
CA TYR A 197 20.61 -4.97 23.43
C TYR A 197 19.92 -3.78 24.11
N ILE A 198 20.23 -3.53 25.39
CA ILE A 198 19.66 -2.44 26.19
C ILE A 198 20.08 -1.07 25.64
N SER A 199 21.35 -0.92 25.26
CA SER A 199 21.87 0.28 24.59
C SER A 199 21.05 0.62 23.34
N ASN A 200 20.77 -0.36 22.48
CA ASN A 200 19.95 -0.16 21.28
C ASN A 200 18.48 0.14 21.63
N ALA A 201 17.91 -0.58 22.60
CA ALA A 201 16.51 -0.42 23.00
C ALA A 201 16.24 0.97 23.62
N LEU A 202 17.19 1.52 24.38
CA LEU A 202 17.08 2.82 25.04
C LEU A 202 17.72 3.97 24.24
N GLY A 203 18.43 3.67 23.15
CA GLY A 203 19.20 4.66 22.39
C GLY A 203 20.34 5.31 23.19
N LYS A 204 20.86 4.63 24.23
CA LYS A 204 21.95 5.11 25.10
C LYS A 204 23.30 4.53 24.66
N PRO A 205 24.44 5.24 24.77
CA PRO A 205 25.76 4.68 24.49
C PRO A 205 26.06 3.44 25.33
N TYR A 206 26.76 2.44 24.77
CA TYR A 206 27.05 1.17 25.45
C TYR A 206 27.71 1.34 26.83
N ASP A 207 28.66 2.27 26.94
CA ASP A 207 29.41 2.53 28.17
C ASP A 207 28.58 3.27 29.23
N GLU A 208 27.45 3.85 28.84
CA GLU A 208 26.51 4.54 29.73
C GLU A 208 25.38 3.62 30.23
N VAL A 209 25.32 2.37 29.75
CA VAL A 209 24.34 1.39 30.23
C VAL A 209 24.69 0.92 31.65
N THR A 210 23.80 1.24 32.57
CA THR A 210 23.82 0.92 33.99
C THR A 210 22.85 -0.23 34.33
N ARG A 211 22.86 -0.65 35.60
CA ARG A 211 21.92 -1.67 36.10
C ARG A 211 20.46 -1.19 36.07
N ASP A 212 20.22 0.10 36.29
CA ASP A 212 18.86 0.64 36.37
C ASP A 212 18.15 0.57 35.00
N ASP A 213 18.92 0.60 33.91
CA ASP A 213 18.44 0.48 32.54
C ASP A 213 17.78 -0.87 32.22
N TRP A 214 18.09 -1.94 32.95
CA TRP A 214 17.39 -3.24 32.81
C TRP A 214 15.90 -3.14 33.13
N GLY A 215 15.52 -2.23 34.03
CA GLY A 215 14.13 -1.96 34.39
C GLY A 215 13.43 -0.99 33.44
N GLU A 216 14.20 -0.23 32.64
CA GLU A 216 13.67 0.76 31.69
C GLU A 216 13.34 0.16 30.33
N VAL A 217 13.93 -0.99 29.96
CA VAL A 217 13.60 -1.59 28.66
C VAL A 217 12.18 -2.10 28.64
N ASN A 218 11.41 -1.52 27.73
CA ASN A 218 10.05 -1.89 27.48
C ASN A 218 9.94 -3.18 26.63
N GLY A 219 9.84 -4.33 27.29
CA GLY A 219 9.61 -5.62 26.62
C GLY A 219 8.21 -5.79 26.03
N TRP A 220 7.28 -4.83 26.20
CA TRP A 220 5.88 -5.00 25.80
C TRP A 220 5.58 -4.67 24.34
N GLU A 221 6.53 -4.07 23.60
CA GLU A 221 6.30 -3.64 22.22
C GLU A 221 5.88 -4.81 21.31
N ILE A 222 6.71 -5.86 21.24
CA ILE A 222 6.45 -7.02 20.38
C ILE A 222 5.20 -7.77 20.83
N THR A 223 5.04 -8.00 22.14
CA THR A 223 3.84 -8.66 22.69
C THR A 223 2.58 -7.90 22.28
N SER A 224 2.55 -6.58 22.48
CA SER A 224 1.38 -5.74 22.19
C SER A 224 1.07 -5.74 20.70
N LEU A 225 2.08 -5.52 19.84
CA LEU A 225 1.90 -5.49 18.39
C LEU A 225 1.29 -6.80 17.86
N VAL A 226 1.87 -7.94 18.25
CA VAL A 226 1.42 -9.26 17.78
C VAL A 226 0.03 -9.57 18.29
N TRP A 227 -0.24 -9.34 19.58
CA TRP A 227 -1.53 -9.66 20.18
C TRP A 227 -2.65 -8.77 19.64
N THR A 228 -2.38 -7.47 19.46
CA THR A 228 -3.32 -6.55 18.82
C THR A 228 -3.60 -6.94 17.38
N SER A 229 -2.59 -7.36 16.62
CA SER A 229 -2.77 -7.83 15.24
C SER A 229 -3.66 -9.08 15.16
N LEU A 230 -3.50 -10.02 16.10
CA LEU A 230 -4.32 -11.24 16.18
C LEU A 230 -5.76 -10.97 16.60
N ASP A 231 -6.00 -9.97 17.44
CA ASP A 231 -7.33 -9.60 17.93
C ASP A 231 -8.08 -8.73 16.91
N ALA A 232 -7.40 -7.71 16.38
CA ALA A 232 -8.05 -6.66 15.59
C ALA A 232 -8.00 -6.88 14.08
N GLY A 233 -7.09 -7.73 13.58
CA GLY A 233 -6.97 -8.00 12.15
C GLY A 233 -6.74 -6.74 11.31
N LEU A 234 -5.99 -5.78 11.86
CA LEU A 234 -5.75 -4.47 11.23
C LEU A 234 -5.18 -4.66 9.82
N ARG A 235 -5.69 -3.88 8.87
CA ARG A 235 -5.12 -3.87 7.53
C ARG A 235 -3.75 -3.18 7.56
N PRO A 236 -2.82 -3.49 6.63
CA PRO A 236 -1.47 -2.91 6.68
C PRO A 236 -1.42 -1.38 6.75
N ASN A 237 -2.37 -0.68 6.10
CA ASN A 237 -2.45 0.77 6.18
C ASN A 237 -2.99 1.27 7.53
N GLU A 238 -3.84 0.49 8.20
CA GLU A 238 -4.34 0.79 9.55
C GLU A 238 -3.24 0.62 10.58
N VAL A 239 -2.38 -0.40 10.42
CA VAL A 239 -1.15 -0.53 11.23
C VAL A 239 -0.26 0.70 11.07
N ARG A 240 -0.05 1.17 9.84
CA ARG A 240 0.75 2.38 9.56
C ARG A 240 0.13 3.65 10.17
N ASN A 241 -1.19 3.73 10.20
CA ASN A 241 -1.93 4.89 10.69
C ASN A 241 -2.20 4.83 12.21
N ALA A 242 -1.91 3.72 12.87
CA ALA A 242 -2.29 3.50 14.26
C ALA A 242 -1.69 4.57 15.18
N ARG A 243 -2.54 5.11 16.06
CA ARG A 243 -2.17 6.12 17.06
C ARG A 243 -2.57 5.66 18.44
N THR A 244 -1.87 6.14 19.46
CA THR A 244 -2.18 5.84 20.87
C THR A 244 -3.60 6.27 21.25
N GLU A 245 -4.13 7.32 20.62
CA GLU A 245 -5.51 7.81 20.84
C GLU A 245 -6.61 6.83 20.40
N TRP A 246 -6.29 5.83 19.57
CA TRP A 246 -7.24 4.77 19.24
C TRP A 246 -7.47 3.83 20.41
N VAL A 247 -6.51 3.75 21.34
CA VAL A 247 -6.46 2.68 22.33
C VAL A 247 -7.28 3.05 23.56
N ASP A 248 -8.33 2.27 23.83
CA ASP A 248 -9.14 2.36 25.03
C ASP A 248 -8.99 1.05 25.82
N THR A 249 -7.89 0.95 26.56
CA THR A 249 -7.55 -0.25 27.35
C THR A 249 -8.55 -0.52 28.46
N LYS A 250 -9.23 0.51 28.99
CA LYS A 250 -10.25 0.36 30.03
C LYS A 250 -11.47 -0.40 29.54
N ASN A 251 -11.88 -0.15 28.30
CA ASN A 251 -13.00 -0.85 27.67
C ASN A 251 -12.54 -2.04 26.82
N GLY A 252 -11.23 -2.26 26.67
CA GLY A 252 -10.66 -3.32 25.85
C GLY A 252 -11.02 -3.17 24.36
N ILE A 253 -10.93 -1.96 23.82
CA ILE A 253 -11.28 -1.70 22.41
C ILE A 253 -10.27 -0.77 21.71
N LEU A 254 -10.22 -0.86 20.39
CA LEU A 254 -9.64 0.15 19.51
C LEU A 254 -10.76 0.98 18.86
N ARG A 255 -10.64 2.31 18.91
CA ARG A 255 -11.54 3.27 18.28
C ARG A 255 -10.87 3.84 17.03
N ILE A 256 -11.20 3.30 15.86
CA ILE A 256 -10.51 3.62 14.62
C ILE A 256 -11.35 4.64 13.82
N PRO A 257 -10.86 5.87 13.63
CA PRO A 257 -11.57 6.89 12.87
C PRO A 257 -11.76 6.50 11.40
N LYS A 258 -12.85 6.95 10.79
CA LYS A 258 -13.19 6.72 9.38
C LYS A 258 -12.05 7.11 8.45
N ASP A 259 -11.48 8.30 8.68
CA ASP A 259 -10.44 8.88 7.81
C ASP A 259 -9.11 8.13 7.89
N GLU A 260 -8.92 7.30 8.93
CA GLU A 260 -7.71 6.51 9.15
C GLU A 260 -7.92 5.01 8.89
N SER A 261 -9.16 4.58 8.67
CA SER A 261 -9.52 3.22 8.28
C SER A 261 -9.51 3.03 6.75
N SER A 262 -9.28 1.79 6.33
CA SER A 262 -9.38 1.41 4.92
C SER A 262 -10.80 0.98 4.54
N LYS A 263 -11.32 1.51 3.43
CA LYS A 263 -12.55 1.03 2.78
C LYS A 263 -13.76 0.89 3.73
N ASN A 264 -13.90 1.81 4.69
CA ASN A 264 -15.03 1.83 5.63
C ASN A 264 -15.88 3.08 5.42
N GLU A 265 -17.20 2.93 5.60
CA GLU A 265 -18.15 4.03 5.46
C GLU A 265 -18.26 4.90 6.72
N GLY A 266 -17.72 4.44 7.86
CA GLY A 266 -17.80 5.10 9.17
C GLY A 266 -16.62 4.76 10.09
N ASN A 267 -16.64 5.36 11.29
CA ASN A 267 -15.77 4.96 12.39
C ASN A 267 -16.10 3.52 12.78
N TRP A 268 -15.08 2.73 13.12
CA TRP A 268 -15.32 1.36 13.58
C TRP A 268 -14.53 1.04 14.84
N THR A 269 -15.14 0.20 15.67
CA THR A 269 -14.61 -0.20 16.97
C THR A 269 -14.28 -1.67 16.93
N VAL A 270 -13.10 -2.05 17.41
CA VAL A 270 -12.66 -3.44 17.45
C VAL A 270 -12.38 -3.87 18.87
N SER A 271 -12.95 -4.99 19.29
CA SER A 271 -12.72 -5.54 20.62
C SER A 271 -11.37 -6.22 20.70
N LEU A 272 -10.70 -6.00 21.83
CA LEU A 272 -9.47 -6.65 22.23
C LEU A 272 -9.78 -7.64 23.35
N THR A 273 -8.98 -8.70 23.44
CA THR A 273 -9.00 -9.53 24.64
C THR A 273 -8.42 -8.74 25.82
N GLU A 274 -8.85 -9.08 27.04
CA GLU A 274 -8.34 -8.47 28.27
C GLU A 274 -6.81 -8.54 28.39
N ARG A 275 -6.24 -9.67 27.94
CA ARG A 275 -4.79 -9.89 27.89
C ARG A 275 -4.10 -8.90 26.95
N THR A 276 -4.66 -8.66 25.77
CA THR A 276 -4.14 -7.66 24.81
C THR A 276 -4.29 -6.24 25.34
N ALA A 277 -5.43 -5.91 25.94
CA ALA A 277 -5.63 -4.60 26.59
C ALA A 277 -4.61 -4.35 27.71
N THR A 278 -4.28 -5.39 28.49
CA THR A 278 -3.25 -5.32 29.54
C THR A 278 -1.86 -5.09 28.94
N ALA A 279 -1.47 -5.83 27.90
CA ALA A 279 -0.18 -5.65 27.23
C ALA A 279 -0.03 -4.24 26.65
N LEU A 280 -1.06 -3.74 25.93
CA LEU A 280 -1.09 -2.37 25.42
C LEU A 280 -1.01 -1.32 26.53
N SER A 281 -1.70 -1.55 27.66
CA SER A 281 -1.63 -0.63 28.81
C SER A 281 -0.21 -0.52 29.34
N ARG A 282 0.54 -1.63 29.38
CA ARG A 282 1.94 -1.63 29.80
C ARG A 282 2.84 -0.89 28.80
N LEU A 283 2.65 -1.13 27.50
CA LEU A 283 3.36 -0.44 26.42
C LEU A 283 3.12 1.09 26.42
N LEU A 284 1.94 1.54 26.82
CA LEU A 284 1.59 2.98 26.83
C LEU A 284 2.02 3.71 28.12
N LEU A 285 2.37 2.97 29.18
CA LEU A 285 2.81 3.53 30.46
C LEU A 285 4.34 3.61 30.59
N SER A 286 5.06 2.88 29.75
CA SER A 286 6.52 2.94 29.56
C SER A 286 6.90 4.10 28.65
#